data_AF-A0A967P3U2-F1
#
_entry.id   AF-A0A967P3U2-F1
#
_cell.length_a   1.000
_cell.length_b   1.000
_cell.length_c   1.000
_cell.angle_alpha   90.00
_cell.angle_beta   90.00
_cell.angle_gamma   90.00
#
_symmetry.space_group_name_H-M   'P 1'
#
loop_
_entity.id
_entity.type
_entity.pdbx_description
1 polymer ?
#
loop_
_entity_poly.entity_id
_entity_poly.type
_entity_poly.pdbx_seq_one_letter_code
_entity_poly.pdbx_strand_id
1 'polypeptide(L)' 'MLYPTTTESEPNPDTPNFQSFDLVAPLLKGLAACKFEQPTTIQARALPAGLAGRDLMASA' A
#
# COMPACT_ATOMS: atom_id res chain seq x y z
N MET A 1 -16.31 33.02 -5.58
CA MET A 1 -15.50 32.10 -4.76
C MET A 1 -16.32 30.85 -4.54
N LEU A 2 -16.05 29.78 -5.30
CA LEU A 2 -16.68 28.47 -5.10
C LEU A 2 -15.55 27.48 -4.90
N TYR A 3 -15.42 26.94 -3.69
CA TYR A 3 -14.54 25.81 -3.41
C TYR A 3 -15.26 24.54 -3.90
N PRO A 4 -14.65 23.69 -4.74
CA PRO A 4 -15.21 22.36 -4.94
C PRO A 4 -15.02 21.56 -3.65
N THR A 5 -16.13 21.24 -2.98
CA THR A 5 -16.21 20.13 -2.04
C THR A 5 -16.15 18.84 -2.87
N THR A 6 -14.96 18.28 -3.06
CA THR A 6 -14.79 16.89 -3.52
C THR A 6 -14.59 16.05 -2.26
N THR A 7 -15.66 15.69 -1.57
CA THR A 7 -16.35 14.39 -1.74
C THR A 7 -15.36 13.23 -1.62
N GLU A 8 -15.24 12.75 -0.38
CA GLU A 8 -14.77 11.43 0.01
C GLU A 8 -15.45 10.34 -0.84
N SER A 9 -14.74 9.27 -1.23
CA SER A 9 -15.23 8.00 -1.83
C SER A 9 -15.14 7.80 -3.36
N GLU A 10 -13.97 7.99 -3.97
CA GLU A 10 -13.59 7.26 -5.19
C GLU A 10 -12.35 6.41 -4.84
N PRO A 11 -12.33 5.09 -5.05
CA PRO A 11 -11.13 4.30 -4.86
C PRO A 11 -10.13 4.75 -5.94
N ASN A 12 -9.22 5.63 -5.54
CA ASN A 12 -8.13 6.06 -6.40
C ASN A 12 -7.39 4.79 -6.85
N PRO A 13 -7.22 4.51 -8.16
CA PRO A 13 -6.53 3.31 -8.62
C PRO A 13 -5.07 3.25 -8.14
N ASP A 14 -4.54 4.39 -7.66
CA ASP A 14 -3.25 4.53 -7.01
C ASP A 14 -3.24 4.26 -5.50
N THR A 15 -4.37 3.84 -4.90
CA THR A 15 -4.37 3.43 -3.48
C THR A 15 -3.55 2.14 -3.37
N PRO A 16 -2.35 2.18 -2.74
CA PRO A 16 -1.50 1.00 -2.69
C PRO A 16 -2.24 -0.06 -1.87
N ASN A 17 -2.45 -1.23 -2.45
CA ASN A 17 -3.09 -2.37 -1.80
C ASN A 17 -2.11 -3.53 -1.77
N PHE A 18 -2.03 -4.25 -0.64
CA PHE A 18 -1.17 -5.43 -0.49
C PHE A 18 -1.37 -6.47 -1.60
N GLN A 19 -2.60 -6.58 -2.13
CA GLN A 19 -2.95 -7.49 -3.22
C GLN A 19 -2.28 -7.12 -4.56
N SER A 20 -1.89 -5.86 -4.74
CA SER A 20 -1.24 -5.35 -5.96
C SER A 20 0.27 -5.62 -6.00
N PHE A 21 0.89 -6.03 -4.89
CA PHE A 21 2.34 -6.27 -4.79
C PHE A 21 2.75 -7.73 -5.08
N ASP A 22 1.90 -8.53 -5.73
CA ASP A 22 2.15 -9.94 -6.09
C ASP A 22 2.70 -10.79 -4.92
N LEU A 23 2.20 -10.53 -3.71
CA LEU A 23 2.64 -11.22 -2.50
C LEU A 23 2.11 -12.66 -2.50
N VAL A 24 2.96 -13.58 -2.04
CA VAL A 24 2.54 -14.98 -1.88
C VAL A 24 1.38 -15.12 -0.89
N ALA A 25 0.46 -16.04 -1.17
CA ALA A 25 -0.77 -16.23 -0.39
C ALA A 25 -0.58 -16.37 1.13
N PRO A 26 0.49 -17.01 1.66
CA PRO A 26 0.75 -17.03 3.11
C PRO A 26 0.96 -15.65 3.73
N LEU A 27 1.60 -14.71 3.01
CA LEU A 27 1.83 -13.35 3.50
C LEU A 27 0.52 -12.55 3.52
N LEU A 28 -0.30 -12.68 2.48
CA LEU A 28 -1.63 -12.05 2.44
C LEU A 28 -2.52 -12.54 3.59
N LYS A 29 -2.47 -13.83 3.91
CA LYS A 29 -3.18 -14.40 5.08
C LYS A 29 -2.66 -13.81 6.41
N GLY A 30 -1.35 -13.65 6.54
CA GLY A 30 -0.74 -13.02 7.72
C GLY A 30 -1.17 -11.56 7.89
N LEU A 31 -1.18 -10.80 6.80
CA LEU A 31 -1.66 -9.41 6.80
C LEU A 31 -3.12 -9.31 7.23
N ALA A 32 -3.98 -10.17 6.68
CA ALA A 32 -5.40 -10.24 7.07
C ALA A 32 -5.59 -10.63 8.55
N ALA A 33 -4.82 -11.60 9.06
CA ALA A 33 -4.88 -12.01 10.47
C ALA A 33 -4.47 -10.88 11.42
N CYS A 34 -3.50 -10.05 10.99
CA CYS A 34 -3.06 -8.86 11.71
C CYS A 34 -3.97 -7.63 11.48
N LYS A 35 -5.06 -7.76 10.70
CA LYS A 35 -5.98 -6.67 10.32
C LYS A 35 -5.29 -5.52 9.58
N PHE A 36 -4.24 -5.82 8.81
CA PHE A 36 -3.65 -4.87 7.89
C PHE A 36 -4.43 -4.85 6.58
N GLU A 37 -5.15 -3.76 6.34
CA GLU A 37 -5.96 -3.57 5.12
C GLU A 37 -5.18 -2.80 4.04
N GLN A 38 -4.45 -1.77 4.45
CA GLN A 38 -3.68 -0.92 3.54
C GLN A 38 -2.23 -0.78 4.04
N PRO A 39 -1.24 -0.84 3.14
CA PRO A 39 0.14 -0.53 3.46
C PRO A 39 0.26 0.93 3.92
N THR A 40 1.13 1.15 4.89
CA THR A 40 1.51 2.51 5.28
C THR A 40 2.25 3.22 4.15
N THR A 41 2.33 4.56 4.19
CA THR A 41 3.02 5.36 3.16
C THR A 41 4.45 4.89 2.91
N ILE A 42 5.19 4.51 3.97
CA ILE A 42 6.55 4.00 3.82
C ILE A 42 6.56 2.58 3.24
N GLN A 43 5.63 1.71 3.62
CA GLN A 43 5.52 0.36 3.09
C GLN A 43 5.19 0.37 1.60
N ALA A 44 4.25 1.21 1.16
CA ALA A 44 3.90 1.33 -0.25
C ALA A 44 5.09 1.71 -1.15
N ARG A 45 6.04 2.49 -0.62
CA ARG A 45 7.27 2.90 -1.33
C ARG A 45 8.37 1.85 -1.22
N ALA A 46 8.51 1.21 -0.07
CA ALA A 46 9.58 0.24 0.19
C ALA A 46 9.30 -1.14 -0.39
N LEU A 47 8.05 -1.61 -0.37
CA LEU A 47 7.66 -2.95 -0.81
C LEU A 47 8.08 -3.24 -2.26
N PRO A 48 7.80 -2.39 -3.27
CA PRO A 48 8.22 -2.67 -4.65
C PRO A 48 9.74 -2.84 -4.80
N ALA A 49 10.52 -2.00 -4.14
CA ALA A 49 11.98 -2.05 -4.24
C ALA A 49 12.55 -3.25 -3.48
N GLY A 50 11.97 -3.62 -2.33
CA GLY A 50 12.37 -4.82 -1.59
C GLY A 50 12.01 -6.11 -2.33
N LEU A 51 10.82 -6.18 -2.94
CA LEU A 51 10.39 -7.32 -3.75
C LEU A 51 11.22 -7.47 -5.04
N ALA A 52 11.72 -6.37 -5.59
CA ALA A 52 12.66 -6.38 -6.70
C ALA A 52 14.09 -6.84 -6.31
N GLY A 53 14.32 -7.18 -5.03
CA GLY A 53 15.62 -7.62 -4.51
C GLY A 53 16.67 -6.50 -4.46
N ARG A 54 16.23 -5.24 -4.40
CA ARG A 54 17.13 -4.08 -4.31
C ARG A 54 17.44 -3.77 -2.85
N ASP A 55 18.65 -3.27 -2.60
CA ASP A 55 18.98 -2.69 -1.31
C ASP A 55 18.11 -1.45 -1.04
N LEU A 56 17.67 -1.33 0.20
CA LEU A 56 16.73 -0.30 0.66
C LEU A 56 17.35 0.52 1.79
N MET A 57 17.44 1.84 1.60
CA MET A 57 17.54 2.80 2.70
C MET A 57 16.23 3.58 2.78
N ALA A 58 15.52 3.42 3.90
CA ALA A 58 14.24 4.05 4.17
C ALA A 58 14.33 4.88 5.47
N SER A 59 13.75 6.08 5.46
CA SER A 59 13.54 6.92 6.64
C SER A 59 12.05 7.21 6.75
N ALA A 60 11.50 7.04 7.95
CA ALA A 60 10.06 7.14 8.23
C ALA A 60 9.80 8.01 9.45
#